data_AF-A0A934TYJ4-F1
#
_entry.id   AF-A0A934TYJ4-F1
#
_cell.length_a   1.000
_cell.length_b   1.000
_cell.length_c   1.000
_cell.angle_alpha   90.00
_cell.angle_beta   90.00
_cell.angle_gamma   90.00
#
_symmetry.space_group_name_H-M   'P 1'
#
loop_
_entity.id
_entity.type
_entity.pdbx_description
1 polymer ?
#
loop_
_entity_poly.entity_id
_entity_poly.type
_entity_poly.pdbx_seq_one_letter_code
_entity_poly.pdbx_strand_id
1 'polypeptide(L)'
;MKKIPKNIIATALAAMTAVSAASVSFSASAATDKIRLIVKNETYSVSEGAAWEGVLYDKTVDISEGKDALSTVTAALNADNVQLTVNDTQWGSYIAAVNGIAENDAAQYSGWMGVQNDWVVNNNLAYIFLRDGDTFELTYSVKIGSDIGADWNNPTTALKALSIDGPALNEEFTPSNTDYTVTIGNETKNVFVLPTAENKNYQVRTYINEYVPESVGYRKTDEIEVKAGDTLYIGVGNAAWPGSYPEETVYKVHVMAEDAQLGDVNFDGKVDITDATLIQKASIDLVSFSELQNKLAEYNGDGRVSVLDTTAIQRMIASR
;
A
#
# COMPACT_ATOMS: atom_id res chain seq x y z
N MET A 1 61.56 60.74 -22.91
CA MET A 1 60.39 60.58 -22.00
C MET A 1 59.18 60.36 -22.91
N LYS A 2 58.39 59.27 -22.89
CA LYS A 2 57.74 58.59 -21.76
C LYS A 2 57.44 57.10 -22.09
N LYS A 3 57.75 56.24 -21.11
CA LYS A 3 57.08 55.02 -20.59
C LYS A 3 56.31 54.06 -21.54
N ILE A 4 56.67 52.77 -21.43
CA ILE A 4 55.84 51.55 -21.63
C ILE A 4 54.66 51.58 -20.60
N PRO A 5 53.48 50.95 -20.86
CA PRO A 5 53.28 49.58 -20.38
C PRO A 5 52.40 48.66 -21.27
N LYS A 6 52.51 47.36 -20.94
CA LYS A 6 51.88 46.17 -21.52
C LYS A 6 50.41 45.96 -21.12
N ASN A 7 49.81 44.98 -21.81
CA ASN A 7 48.56 44.22 -21.55
C ASN A 7 47.32 44.94 -22.12
N ILE A 8 46.34 44.29 -22.76
CA ILE A 8 45.61 43.07 -22.36
C ILE A 8 45.05 42.31 -23.58
N ILE A 9 44.90 41.00 -23.38
CA ILE A 9 44.47 39.93 -24.28
C ILE A 9 42.97 39.99 -24.64
N ALA A 10 42.71 39.74 -25.92
CA ALA A 10 41.58 39.09 -26.60
C ALA A 10 40.13 39.20 -26.07
N THR A 11 39.24 39.60 -26.98
CA THR A 11 37.92 38.96 -27.12
C THR A 11 37.55 38.98 -28.61
N ALA A 12 37.65 37.82 -29.27
CA ALA A 12 37.13 37.61 -30.62
C ALA A 12 35.87 36.75 -30.48
N LEU A 13 34.73 37.33 -30.82
CA LEU A 13 33.41 36.69 -30.79
C LEU A 13 33.25 35.84 -32.06
N ALA A 14 33.13 34.52 -31.88
CA ALA A 14 32.88 33.58 -32.96
C ALA A 14 31.39 33.56 -33.34
N ALA A 15 31.13 33.63 -34.65
CA ALA A 15 29.83 33.38 -35.25
C ALA A 15 29.46 31.89 -35.14
N MET A 16 28.20 31.60 -34.81
CA MET A 16 27.64 30.25 -34.97
C MET A 16 26.27 30.34 -35.64
N THR A 17 26.16 29.58 -36.72
CA THR A 17 25.04 29.45 -37.66
C THR A 17 23.81 28.80 -37.02
N ALA A 18 22.63 29.37 -37.27
CA ALA A 18 21.35 28.78 -36.89
C ALA A 18 21.04 27.53 -37.73
N VAL A 19 20.82 26.40 -37.05
CA VAL A 19 20.16 25.21 -37.62
C VAL A 19 18.72 25.23 -37.14
N SER A 20 17.76 25.31 -38.07
CA SER A 20 16.34 25.20 -37.74
C SER A 20 16.00 23.75 -37.41
N ALA A 21 15.73 23.45 -36.15
CA ALA A 21 15.12 22.18 -35.75
C ALA A 21 13.63 22.23 -36.08
N ALA A 22 13.18 21.36 -36.99
CA ALA A 22 11.76 21.06 -37.14
C ALA A 22 11.30 20.36 -35.84
N SER A 23 10.39 20.98 -35.10
CA SER A 23 9.74 20.38 -33.95
C SER A 23 8.84 19.23 -34.43
N VAL A 24 9.30 17.99 -34.22
CA VAL A 24 8.43 16.82 -34.33
C VAL A 24 7.58 16.79 -33.06
N SER A 25 6.32 17.18 -33.18
CA SER A 25 5.36 17.06 -32.08
C SER A 25 5.00 15.59 -31.91
N PHE A 26 5.57 14.91 -30.90
CA PHE A 26 5.01 13.67 -30.42
C PHE A 26 3.76 14.01 -29.60
N SER A 27 2.57 13.71 -30.12
CA SER A 27 1.39 13.54 -29.28
C SER A 27 1.55 12.20 -28.57
N ALA A 28 2.30 12.18 -27.48
CA ALA A 28 2.13 11.14 -26.49
C ALA A 28 0.69 11.30 -25.97
N SER A 29 -0.20 10.39 -26.34
CA SER A 29 -1.41 10.18 -25.54
C SER A 29 -0.90 9.82 -24.16
N ALA A 30 -0.92 10.77 -23.22
CA ALA A 30 -0.63 10.48 -21.83
C ALA A 30 -1.54 9.31 -21.44
N ALA A 31 -0.98 8.19 -21.02
CA ALA A 31 -1.78 7.16 -20.38
C ALA A 31 -2.44 7.85 -19.17
N THR A 32 -3.75 7.99 -19.22
CA THR A 32 -4.54 8.51 -18.11
C THR A 32 -4.53 7.44 -17.04
N ASP A 33 -4.09 7.80 -15.82
CA ASP A 33 -4.24 6.95 -14.63
C ASP A 33 -5.69 6.44 -14.56
N LYS A 34 -5.91 5.16 -14.27
CA LYS A 34 -7.24 4.53 -14.27
C LYS A 34 -7.55 3.86 -12.94
N ILE A 35 -8.83 3.79 -12.61
CA ILE A 35 -9.33 3.01 -11.48
C ILE A 35 -10.37 2.00 -11.94
N ARG A 36 -10.61 0.95 -11.15
CA ARG A 36 -11.84 0.18 -11.24
C ARG A 36 -12.91 0.86 -10.38
N LEU A 37 -13.93 1.41 -11.02
CA LEU A 37 -15.08 2.01 -10.37
C LEU A 37 -16.25 1.02 -10.32
N ILE A 38 -16.76 0.77 -9.12
CA ILE A 38 -17.93 -0.07 -8.89
C ILE A 38 -19.03 0.80 -8.26
N VAL A 39 -20.27 0.70 -8.75
CA VAL A 39 -21.44 1.30 -8.11
C VAL A 39 -22.46 0.20 -7.84
N LYS A 40 -22.83 0.04 -6.58
CA LYS A 40 -23.67 -1.07 -6.13
C LYS A 40 -24.62 -0.70 -5.00
N ASN A 41 -25.69 -1.46 -4.89
CA ASN A 41 -26.63 -1.41 -3.80
C ASN A 41 -26.96 -2.84 -3.37
N GLU A 42 -26.30 -3.31 -2.31
CA GLU A 42 -26.50 -4.65 -1.76
C GLU A 42 -27.17 -4.61 -0.37
N THR A 43 -27.46 -3.41 0.13
CA THR A 43 -27.95 -3.18 1.50
C THR A 43 -29.41 -2.71 1.55
N TYR A 44 -29.91 -2.10 0.47
CA TYR A 44 -31.30 -1.69 0.34
C TYR A 44 -32.01 -2.54 -0.73
N SER A 45 -32.87 -3.47 -0.32
CA SER A 45 -33.48 -4.42 -1.27
C SER A 45 -34.62 -3.80 -2.09
N VAL A 46 -34.87 -4.34 -3.29
CA VAL A 46 -36.03 -3.96 -4.11
C VAL A 46 -37.35 -4.26 -3.38
N SER A 47 -37.40 -5.33 -2.60
CA SER A 47 -38.57 -5.66 -1.76
C SER A 47 -38.87 -4.62 -0.67
N GLU A 48 -37.87 -3.84 -0.27
CA GLU A 48 -37.99 -2.75 0.70
C GLU A 48 -38.18 -1.39 0.02
N GLY A 49 -38.28 -1.36 -1.31
CA GLY A 49 -38.61 -0.16 -2.09
C GLY A 49 -37.47 0.40 -2.93
N ALA A 50 -36.29 -0.23 -2.95
CA ALA A 50 -35.18 0.23 -3.78
C ALA A 50 -35.54 0.17 -5.28
N ALA A 51 -35.09 1.15 -6.04
CA ALA A 51 -35.27 1.14 -7.50
C ALA A 51 -34.52 0.00 -8.19
N TRP A 52 -33.42 -0.48 -7.59
CA TRP A 52 -32.59 -1.58 -8.07
C TRP A 52 -31.74 -2.15 -6.93
N GLU A 53 -31.24 -3.38 -7.09
CA GLU A 53 -30.30 -4.04 -6.17
C GLU A 53 -29.18 -4.75 -6.96
N GLY A 54 -28.04 -4.99 -6.33
CA GLY A 54 -26.85 -5.59 -6.94
C GLY A 54 -25.86 -4.55 -7.48
N VAL A 55 -25.12 -4.91 -8.52
CA VAL A 55 -24.09 -4.05 -9.14
C VAL A 55 -24.69 -3.34 -10.36
N LEU A 56 -24.73 -2.01 -10.33
CA LEU A 56 -25.19 -1.15 -11.43
C LEU A 56 -24.06 -0.81 -12.40
N TYR A 57 -22.85 -0.62 -11.89
CA TYR A 57 -21.69 -0.16 -12.64
C TYR A 57 -20.44 -0.89 -12.16
N ASP A 58 -19.61 -1.38 -13.09
CA ASP A 58 -18.30 -1.98 -12.80
C ASP A 58 -17.42 -1.84 -14.05
N LYS A 59 -16.59 -0.80 -14.07
CA LYS A 59 -15.73 -0.49 -15.23
C LYS A 59 -14.40 0.07 -14.80
N THR A 60 -13.40 -0.10 -15.66
CA THR A 60 -12.18 0.70 -15.61
C THR A 60 -12.45 2.07 -16.20
N VAL A 61 -12.18 3.13 -15.42
CA VAL A 61 -12.45 4.52 -15.79
C VAL A 61 -11.20 5.37 -15.60
N ASP A 62 -11.09 6.44 -16.38
CA ASP A 62 -10.00 7.40 -16.24
C ASP A 62 -10.19 8.25 -14.97
N ILE A 63 -9.10 8.48 -14.24
CA ILE A 63 -9.08 9.43 -13.13
C ILE A 63 -9.23 10.84 -13.69
N SER A 64 -10.16 11.60 -13.14
CA SER A 64 -10.42 12.97 -13.58
C SER A 64 -9.27 13.93 -13.23
N GLU A 65 -9.26 15.12 -13.82
CA GLU A 65 -8.19 16.12 -13.62
C GLU A 65 -7.99 16.51 -12.15
N GLY A 66 -9.07 16.56 -11.35
CA GLY A 66 -9.03 16.86 -9.91
C GLY A 66 -8.40 15.73 -9.08
N LYS A 67 -8.26 14.54 -9.66
CA LYS A 67 -7.78 13.29 -9.04
C LYS A 67 -8.58 12.82 -7.83
N ASP A 68 -9.65 13.52 -7.45
CA ASP A 68 -10.50 13.15 -6.34
C ASP A 68 -11.60 12.15 -6.75
N ALA A 69 -12.12 11.43 -5.77
CA ALA A 69 -13.14 10.41 -5.99
C ALA A 69 -14.47 11.02 -6.45
N LEU A 70 -14.87 12.19 -5.93
CA LEU A 70 -16.15 12.80 -6.28
C LEU A 70 -16.21 13.16 -7.77
N SER A 71 -15.21 13.88 -8.26
CA SER A 71 -15.13 14.33 -9.65
C SER A 71 -14.95 13.15 -10.61
N THR A 72 -14.16 12.13 -10.22
CA THR A 72 -13.95 10.93 -11.03
C THR A 72 -15.22 10.09 -11.16
N VAL A 73 -15.94 9.84 -10.06
CA VAL A 73 -17.22 9.11 -10.09
C VAL A 73 -18.27 9.88 -10.90
N THR A 74 -18.38 11.19 -10.67
CA THR A 74 -19.33 12.05 -11.38
C THR A 74 -19.07 12.04 -12.89
N ALA A 75 -17.81 12.18 -13.31
CA ALA A 75 -17.42 12.17 -14.72
C ALA A 75 -17.72 10.81 -15.37
N ALA A 76 -17.33 9.71 -14.73
CA ALA A 76 -17.53 8.35 -15.25
C ALA A 76 -19.01 8.01 -15.45
N LEU A 77 -19.85 8.27 -14.45
CA LEU A 77 -21.28 7.98 -14.53
C LEU A 77 -22.01 8.86 -15.55
N ASN A 78 -21.66 10.16 -15.63
CA ASN A 78 -22.23 11.05 -16.65
C ASN A 78 -21.85 10.62 -18.07
N ALA A 79 -20.60 10.21 -18.30
CA ALA A 79 -20.13 9.75 -19.61
C ALA A 79 -20.92 8.53 -20.12
N ASP A 80 -21.36 7.67 -19.20
CA ASP A 80 -22.15 6.48 -19.48
C ASP A 80 -23.66 6.67 -19.32
N ASN A 81 -24.13 7.91 -19.12
CA ASN A 81 -25.54 8.27 -18.92
C ASN A 81 -26.20 7.56 -17.71
N VAL A 82 -25.43 7.24 -16.69
CA VAL A 82 -25.95 6.79 -15.40
C VAL A 82 -26.40 8.02 -14.61
N GLN A 83 -27.68 8.08 -14.26
CA GLN A 83 -28.22 9.23 -13.54
C GLN A 83 -27.58 9.33 -12.16
N LEU A 84 -27.10 10.53 -11.81
CA LEU A 84 -26.63 10.84 -10.47
C LEU A 84 -27.06 12.26 -10.08
N THR A 85 -27.22 12.49 -8.78
CA THR A 85 -27.47 13.82 -8.21
C THR A 85 -26.32 14.16 -7.27
N VAL A 86 -25.64 15.27 -7.53
CA VAL A 86 -24.66 15.85 -6.60
C VAL A 86 -25.29 17.08 -5.96
N ASN A 87 -25.28 17.13 -4.63
CA ASN A 87 -25.74 18.28 -3.86
C ASN A 87 -24.55 19.05 -3.31
N ASP A 88 -24.59 20.37 -3.43
CA ASP A 88 -23.60 21.28 -2.85
C ASP A 88 -24.09 21.81 -1.50
N THR A 89 -23.22 21.74 -0.50
CA THR A 89 -23.48 22.31 0.84
C THR A 89 -22.31 23.19 1.27
N GLN A 90 -22.49 23.95 2.36
CA GLN A 90 -21.39 24.70 2.97
C GLN A 90 -20.24 23.81 3.49
N TRP A 91 -20.47 22.51 3.61
CA TRP A 91 -19.49 21.52 4.09
C TRP A 91 -18.85 20.70 2.95
N GLY A 92 -19.17 21.05 1.70
CA GLY A 92 -18.73 20.37 0.51
C GLY A 92 -19.86 19.65 -0.22
N SER A 93 -19.52 19.12 -1.39
CA SER A 93 -20.43 18.43 -2.29
C SER A 93 -20.48 16.94 -1.97
N TYR A 94 -21.63 16.29 -2.19
CA TYR A 94 -21.77 14.85 -1.99
C TYR A 94 -22.77 14.26 -3.00
N ILE A 95 -22.65 12.94 -3.23
CA ILE A 95 -23.56 12.20 -4.11
C ILE A 95 -24.84 11.90 -3.32
N ALA A 96 -25.92 12.59 -3.67
CA ALA A 96 -27.21 12.50 -3.00
C ALA A 96 -28.11 11.41 -3.60
N ALA A 97 -27.92 11.03 -4.86
CA ALA A 97 -28.69 9.94 -5.48
C ALA A 97 -27.92 9.30 -6.63
N VAL A 98 -28.17 8.02 -6.86
CA VAL A 98 -27.72 7.31 -8.07
C VAL A 98 -28.86 6.46 -8.61
N ASN A 99 -29.23 6.72 -9.86
CA ASN A 99 -30.16 5.95 -10.66
C ASN A 99 -31.46 5.57 -9.93
N GLY A 100 -32.11 6.56 -9.31
CA GLY A 100 -33.39 6.38 -8.64
C GLY A 100 -33.32 5.93 -7.17
N ILE A 101 -32.13 5.84 -6.57
CA ILE A 101 -31.96 5.65 -5.13
C ILE A 101 -31.27 6.88 -4.55
N ALA A 102 -32.01 7.65 -3.78
CA ALA A 102 -31.56 8.85 -3.09
C ALA A 102 -31.20 8.58 -1.62
N GLU A 103 -30.42 9.48 -1.03
CA GLU A 103 -30.22 9.51 0.41
C GLU A 103 -31.56 9.54 1.15
N ASN A 104 -31.60 8.87 2.29
CA ASN A 104 -32.79 8.71 3.12
C ASN A 104 -33.94 7.89 2.53
N ASP A 105 -33.81 7.28 1.34
CA ASP A 105 -34.88 6.46 0.75
C ASP A 105 -35.19 5.21 1.58
N ALA A 106 -34.16 4.54 2.08
CA ALA A 106 -34.33 3.33 2.89
C ALA A 106 -34.66 3.63 4.36
N ALA A 107 -33.95 4.60 4.96
CA ALA A 107 -34.08 5.00 6.35
C ALA A 107 -33.43 6.37 6.58
N GLN A 108 -33.76 7.04 7.69
CA GLN A 108 -33.06 8.26 8.10
C GLN A 108 -31.54 8.00 8.19
N TYR A 109 -30.74 8.86 7.56
CA TYR A 109 -29.27 8.77 7.44
C TYR A 109 -28.74 7.64 6.55
N SER A 110 -29.60 6.92 5.83
CA SER A 110 -29.15 6.05 4.73
C SER A 110 -28.63 6.88 3.56
N GLY A 111 -27.64 6.37 2.83
CA GLY A 111 -27.05 7.12 1.73
C GLY A 111 -25.86 6.44 1.08
N TRP A 112 -25.28 7.14 0.10
CA TRP A 112 -24.14 6.68 -0.70
C TRP A 112 -22.81 6.93 0.02
N MET A 113 -21.99 5.88 0.15
CA MET A 113 -20.68 5.91 0.79
C MET A 113 -19.60 5.43 -0.19
N GLY A 114 -18.42 6.03 -0.09
CA GLY A 114 -17.25 5.63 -0.87
C GLY A 114 -16.41 4.58 -0.14
N VAL A 115 -15.87 3.63 -0.89
CA VAL A 115 -14.94 2.60 -0.40
C VAL A 115 -13.72 2.58 -1.31
N GLN A 116 -12.57 3.06 -0.84
CA GLN A 116 -11.31 3.04 -1.59
C GLN A 116 -10.46 1.87 -1.09
N ASN A 117 -10.15 0.91 -1.97
CA ASN A 117 -9.24 -0.21 -1.66
C ASN A 117 -9.58 -0.92 -0.32
N ASP A 118 -10.86 -1.23 -0.09
CA ASP A 118 -11.42 -1.84 1.14
C ASP A 118 -11.58 -0.91 2.35
N TRP A 119 -11.13 0.35 2.27
CA TRP A 119 -11.38 1.37 3.29
C TRP A 119 -12.67 2.14 2.98
N VAL A 120 -13.65 2.09 3.91
CA VAL A 120 -14.83 2.95 3.83
C VAL A 120 -14.40 4.36 4.21
N VAL A 121 -14.48 5.25 3.23
CA VAL A 121 -14.08 6.64 3.36
C VAL A 121 -14.89 7.31 4.46
N ASN A 122 -14.20 8.02 5.36
CA ASN A 122 -14.81 8.80 6.44
C ASN A 122 -14.59 10.32 6.30
N ASN A 123 -14.38 10.78 5.07
CA ASN A 123 -14.27 12.19 4.71
C ASN A 123 -15.06 12.49 3.42
N ASN A 124 -15.18 13.76 3.03
CA ASN A 124 -15.79 14.14 1.77
C ASN A 124 -15.02 13.52 0.59
N LEU A 125 -15.73 12.95 -0.39
CA LEU A 125 -15.14 12.30 -1.57
C LEU A 125 -14.25 13.23 -2.41
N ALA A 126 -14.48 14.55 -2.33
CA ALA A 126 -13.63 15.56 -2.96
C ALA A 126 -12.22 15.67 -2.35
N TYR A 127 -11.99 15.08 -1.16
CA TYR A 127 -10.68 15.02 -0.51
C TYR A 127 -10.04 13.64 -0.59
N ILE A 128 -10.64 12.71 -1.34
CA ILE A 128 -10.11 11.35 -1.50
C ILE A 128 -9.39 11.26 -2.82
N PHE A 129 -8.06 11.27 -2.75
CA PHE A 129 -7.20 11.17 -3.92
C PHE A 129 -7.11 9.73 -4.42
N LEU A 130 -7.39 9.56 -5.70
CA LEU A 130 -7.28 8.30 -6.43
C LEU A 130 -5.93 8.20 -7.13
N ARG A 131 -5.45 6.97 -7.28
CA ARG A 131 -4.22 6.63 -7.99
C ARG A 131 -4.48 5.50 -8.99
N ASP A 132 -3.66 5.45 -10.04
CA ASP A 132 -3.73 4.39 -11.05
C ASP A 132 -3.72 3.00 -10.40
N GLY A 133 -4.69 2.15 -10.73
CA GLY A 133 -4.88 0.81 -10.16
C GLY A 133 -5.74 0.75 -8.90
N ASP A 134 -6.25 1.87 -8.38
CA ASP A 134 -7.19 1.82 -7.24
C ASP A 134 -8.50 1.14 -7.64
N THR A 135 -9.14 0.49 -6.66
CA THR A 135 -10.56 0.18 -6.72
C THR A 135 -11.33 1.17 -5.87
N PHE A 136 -12.35 1.79 -6.45
CA PHE A 136 -13.27 2.65 -5.73
C PHE A 136 -14.70 2.13 -5.88
N GLU A 137 -15.38 1.89 -4.76
CA GLU A 137 -16.77 1.47 -4.74
C GLU A 137 -17.64 2.61 -4.21
N LEU A 138 -18.68 2.98 -4.94
CA LEU A 138 -19.78 3.79 -4.42
C LEU A 138 -20.91 2.84 -4.05
N THR A 139 -21.16 2.67 -2.76
CA THR A 139 -22.13 1.71 -2.24
C THR A 139 -23.19 2.41 -1.40
N TYR A 140 -24.43 1.94 -1.49
CA TYR A 140 -25.49 2.40 -0.59
C TYR A 140 -25.33 1.74 0.79
N SER A 141 -25.56 2.49 1.87
CA SER A 141 -25.65 1.94 3.22
C SER A 141 -26.94 2.40 3.89
N VAL A 142 -27.60 1.49 4.58
CA VAL A 142 -28.81 1.75 5.37
C VAL A 142 -28.51 1.94 6.86
N LYS A 143 -27.25 1.77 7.29
CA LYS A 143 -26.83 1.90 8.69
C LYS A 143 -25.53 2.71 8.87
N ILE A 144 -25.39 3.80 8.12
CA ILE A 144 -24.28 4.77 8.23
C ILE A 144 -22.90 4.07 8.18
N GLY A 145 -22.76 3.03 7.36
CA GLY A 145 -21.50 2.32 7.15
C GLY A 145 -21.39 0.98 7.85
N SER A 146 -22.11 0.74 8.96
CA SER A 146 -21.95 -0.49 9.74
C SER A 146 -22.36 -1.75 8.97
N ASP A 147 -23.33 -1.63 8.07
CA ASP A 147 -23.79 -2.67 7.15
C ASP A 147 -22.84 -2.94 5.98
N ILE A 148 -21.86 -2.07 5.76
CA ILE A 148 -20.76 -2.25 4.77
C ILE A 148 -19.39 -2.44 5.45
N GLY A 149 -19.39 -2.71 6.77
CA GLY A 149 -18.20 -3.06 7.53
C GLY A 149 -17.47 -1.89 8.20
N ALA A 150 -18.05 -0.69 8.21
CA ALA A 150 -17.51 0.48 8.91
C ALA A 150 -18.36 0.86 10.12
N ASP A 151 -17.98 0.35 11.29
CA ASP A 151 -18.63 0.68 12.55
C ASP A 151 -17.87 1.81 13.27
N TRP A 152 -18.49 2.99 13.34
CA TRP A 152 -17.92 4.17 13.98
C TRP A 152 -17.72 4.02 15.50
N ASN A 153 -18.40 3.07 16.14
CA ASN A 153 -18.30 2.85 17.59
C ASN A 153 -17.30 1.75 17.95
N ASN A 154 -16.71 1.08 16.97
CA ASN A 154 -15.76 0.00 17.18
C ASN A 154 -14.33 0.48 16.89
N PRO A 155 -13.47 0.72 17.91
CA PRO A 155 -12.14 1.25 17.68
C PRO A 155 -11.12 0.21 17.20
N THR A 156 -11.54 -1.03 16.91
CA THR A 156 -10.61 -2.11 16.57
C THR A 156 -9.80 -1.79 15.31
N THR A 157 -8.48 -1.89 15.44
CA THR A 157 -7.52 -1.87 14.32
C THR A 157 -7.00 -3.28 13.99
N ALA A 158 -7.69 -4.33 14.46
CA ALA A 158 -7.33 -5.69 14.09
C ALA A 158 -7.66 -5.99 12.62
N LEU A 159 -6.89 -6.89 12.01
CA LEU A 159 -7.28 -7.56 10.78
C LEU A 159 -8.28 -8.69 11.10
N LYS A 160 -9.26 -8.85 10.21
CA LYS A 160 -10.17 -10.00 10.16
C LYS A 160 -9.54 -11.21 9.47
N ALA A 161 -8.70 -10.93 8.47
CA ALA A 161 -7.98 -11.92 7.71
C ALA A 161 -6.67 -11.33 7.18
N LEU A 162 -5.66 -12.18 7.04
CA LEU A 162 -4.42 -11.90 6.34
C LEU A 162 -4.05 -13.15 5.55
N SER A 163 -3.78 -12.98 4.26
CA SER A 163 -3.24 -14.03 3.40
C SER A 163 -2.25 -13.44 2.41
N ILE A 164 -1.38 -14.28 1.88
CA ILE A 164 -0.44 -13.94 0.83
C ILE A 164 -0.79 -14.80 -0.38
N ASP A 165 -1.05 -14.17 -1.53
CA ASP A 165 -1.21 -14.93 -2.77
C ASP A 165 0.16 -15.44 -3.22
N GLY A 166 0.28 -16.77 -3.40
CA GLY A 166 1.54 -17.46 -3.53
C GLY A 166 1.82 -18.39 -2.34
N PRO A 167 2.78 -18.07 -1.44
CA PRO A 167 3.07 -18.90 -0.26
C PRO A 167 1.98 -18.74 0.82
N ALA A 168 1.57 -19.84 1.44
CA ALA A 168 0.70 -19.78 2.62
C ALA A 168 1.46 -19.24 3.84
N LEU A 169 0.75 -18.59 4.76
CA LEU A 169 1.27 -18.36 6.11
C LEU A 169 1.61 -19.70 6.75
N ASN A 170 2.76 -19.77 7.43
CA ASN A 170 3.20 -20.97 8.15
C ASN A 170 2.30 -21.27 9.35
N GLU A 171 1.74 -20.22 9.97
CA GLU A 171 0.75 -20.31 11.04
C GLU A 171 -0.66 -19.93 10.54
N GLU A 172 -1.69 -20.49 11.18
CA GLU A 172 -3.07 -20.04 10.95
C GLU A 172 -3.24 -18.59 11.43
N PHE A 173 -3.92 -17.76 10.64
CA PHE A 173 -4.19 -16.38 11.01
C PHE A 173 -5.11 -16.30 12.24
N THR A 174 -4.76 -15.44 13.19
CA THR A 174 -5.59 -15.07 14.34
C THR A 174 -5.42 -13.57 14.57
N PRO A 175 -6.49 -12.79 14.81
CA PRO A 175 -6.39 -11.34 14.96
C PRO A 175 -5.41 -10.86 16.05
N SER A 176 -5.20 -11.68 17.08
CA SER A 176 -4.32 -11.40 18.23
C SER A 176 -2.84 -11.68 17.97
N ASN A 177 -2.50 -12.49 16.96
CA ASN A 177 -1.11 -12.69 16.57
C ASN A 177 -0.72 -11.63 15.53
N THR A 178 0.43 -10.98 15.73
CA THR A 178 0.93 -9.91 14.85
C THR A 178 2.28 -10.25 14.23
N ASP A 179 2.80 -11.45 14.46
CA ASP A 179 4.09 -11.93 13.95
C ASP A 179 3.85 -13.26 13.21
N TYR A 180 4.09 -13.27 11.90
CA TYR A 180 3.84 -14.39 11.02
C TYR A 180 5.06 -14.70 10.16
N THR A 181 5.11 -15.92 9.65
CA THR A 181 6.13 -16.32 8.67
C THR A 181 5.49 -16.85 7.41
N VAL A 182 6.12 -16.60 6.26
CA VAL A 182 5.90 -17.34 5.01
C VAL A 182 7.20 -17.98 4.57
N THR A 183 7.09 -19.18 4.00
CA THR A 183 8.24 -19.88 3.42
C THR A 183 8.20 -19.76 1.90
N ILE A 184 9.31 -19.34 1.30
CA ILE A 184 9.54 -19.34 -0.14
C ILE A 184 10.77 -20.20 -0.46
N GLY A 185 10.96 -20.54 -1.74
CA GLY A 185 12.22 -21.15 -2.18
C GLY A 185 13.39 -20.15 -2.14
N ASN A 186 14.56 -20.57 -2.60
CA ASN A 186 15.80 -19.77 -2.47
C ASN A 186 15.93 -18.65 -3.53
N GLU A 187 14.86 -18.40 -4.31
CA GLU A 187 14.80 -17.35 -5.33
C GLU A 187 13.82 -16.24 -4.91
N THR A 188 13.86 -15.10 -5.60
CA THR A 188 12.83 -14.08 -5.40
C THR A 188 11.46 -14.59 -5.84
N LYS A 189 10.41 -14.08 -5.20
CA LYS A 189 9.02 -14.42 -5.55
C LYS A 189 8.17 -13.16 -5.53
N ASN A 190 7.29 -13.05 -6.51
CA ASN A 190 6.26 -12.03 -6.49
C ASN A 190 5.04 -12.50 -5.69
N VAL A 191 4.52 -11.64 -4.83
CA VAL A 191 3.36 -11.93 -3.98
C VAL A 191 2.38 -10.76 -3.97
N PHE A 192 1.11 -11.08 -3.67
CA PHE A 192 0.10 -10.08 -3.31
C PHE A 192 -0.24 -10.23 -1.84
N VAL A 193 -0.20 -9.14 -1.09
CA VAL A 193 -0.61 -9.13 0.32
C VAL A 193 -2.09 -8.81 0.40
N LEU A 194 -2.88 -9.73 0.93
CA LEU A 194 -4.34 -9.66 0.93
C LEU A 194 -4.89 -9.52 2.36
N PRO A 195 -4.77 -8.34 2.99
CA PRO A 195 -5.35 -8.09 4.30
C PRO A 195 -6.84 -7.74 4.18
N THR A 196 -7.60 -8.01 5.23
CA THR A 196 -8.98 -7.53 5.40
C THR A 196 -9.11 -6.93 6.79
N ALA A 197 -9.49 -5.66 6.89
CA ALA A 197 -9.72 -5.01 8.18
C ALA A 197 -10.95 -5.62 8.88
N GLU A 198 -10.90 -5.78 10.20
CA GLU A 198 -12.10 -6.10 10.99
C GLU A 198 -13.08 -4.93 10.99
N ASN A 199 -12.58 -3.70 11.04
CA ASN A 199 -13.36 -2.50 10.85
C ASN A 199 -12.80 -1.68 9.69
N LYS A 200 -13.56 -1.60 8.60
CA LYS A 200 -13.20 -0.89 7.37
C LYS A 200 -13.21 0.63 7.49
N ASN A 201 -13.58 1.17 8.66
CA ASN A 201 -13.35 2.58 8.98
C ASN A 201 -11.84 2.92 9.00
N TYR A 202 -10.98 1.93 9.28
CA TYR A 202 -9.54 2.09 9.35
C TYR A 202 -8.85 1.63 8.07
N GLN A 203 -7.97 2.47 7.54
CA GLN A 203 -7.14 2.13 6.38
C GLN A 203 -6.15 1.03 6.73
N VAL A 204 -5.89 0.17 5.76
CA VAL A 204 -4.80 -0.82 5.79
C VAL A 204 -3.78 -0.45 4.73
N ARG A 205 -2.49 -0.45 5.09
CA ARG A 205 -1.39 -0.23 4.14
C ARG A 205 -0.27 -1.22 4.38
N THR A 206 0.31 -1.70 3.29
CA THR A 206 1.43 -2.65 3.32
C THR A 206 2.74 -1.95 2.95
N TYR A 207 3.84 -2.34 3.60
CA TYR A 207 5.21 -1.88 3.34
C TYR A 207 6.17 -3.07 3.37
N ILE A 208 7.34 -2.94 2.77
CA ILE A 208 8.39 -3.97 2.78
C ILE A 208 9.67 -3.41 3.39
N ASN A 209 10.26 -4.17 4.30
CA ASN A 209 11.52 -3.94 5.03
C ASN A 209 11.59 -2.70 5.92
N GLU A 210 10.81 -1.67 5.64
CA GLU A 210 10.71 -0.48 6.46
C GLU A 210 9.23 -0.08 6.64
N TYR A 211 8.82 0.18 7.88
CA TYR A 211 7.49 0.68 8.17
C TYR A 211 7.47 2.22 8.10
N VAL A 212 7.01 2.75 6.97
CA VAL A 212 7.02 4.19 6.65
C VAL A 212 5.59 4.74 6.43
N PRO A 213 4.80 4.92 7.51
CA PRO A 213 3.38 5.27 7.41
C PRO A 213 3.08 6.62 6.73
N GLU A 214 4.04 7.55 6.71
CA GLU A 214 3.93 8.83 5.99
C GLU A 214 4.02 8.65 4.47
N SER A 215 4.56 7.52 4.01
CA SER A 215 4.66 7.20 2.59
C SER A 215 3.41 6.49 2.10
N VAL A 216 3.33 6.39 0.78
CA VAL A 216 2.29 5.63 0.12
C VAL A 216 2.66 4.15 0.19
N GLY A 217 1.83 3.33 0.86
CA GLY A 217 2.01 1.88 0.92
C GLY A 217 1.45 1.13 -0.30
N TYR A 218 1.82 -0.14 -0.39
CA TYR A 218 1.32 -1.10 -1.37
C TYR A 218 -0.16 -1.43 -1.10
N ARG A 219 -0.91 -1.63 -2.17
CA ARG A 219 -2.29 -2.10 -2.19
C ARG A 219 -2.32 -3.62 -2.30
N LYS A 220 -3.49 -4.20 -2.04
CA LYS A 220 -3.74 -5.63 -2.29
C LYS A 220 -3.63 -6.04 -3.77
N THR A 221 -3.66 -5.07 -4.68
CA THR A 221 -3.49 -5.25 -6.13
C THR A 221 -2.07 -4.98 -6.60
N ASP A 222 -1.19 -4.47 -5.72
CA ASP A 222 0.20 -4.24 -6.07
C ASP A 222 1.00 -5.52 -5.81
N GLU A 223 1.74 -5.94 -6.83
CA GLU A 223 2.66 -7.07 -6.75
C GLU A 223 3.94 -6.63 -6.01
N ILE A 224 4.39 -7.44 -5.04
CA ILE A 224 5.59 -7.17 -4.26
C ILE A 224 6.59 -8.29 -4.52
N GLU A 225 7.76 -7.96 -5.07
CA GLU A 225 8.88 -8.90 -5.14
C GLU A 225 9.49 -9.06 -3.74
N VAL A 226 9.57 -10.28 -3.24
CA VAL A 226 10.15 -10.64 -1.95
C VAL A 226 11.27 -11.67 -2.10
N LYS A 227 12.21 -11.68 -1.15
CA LYS A 227 13.23 -12.71 -0.96
C LYS A 227 13.36 -13.08 0.52
N ALA A 228 14.04 -14.19 0.79
CA ALA A 228 14.34 -14.59 2.16
C ALA A 228 15.06 -13.47 2.93
N GLY A 229 14.62 -13.22 4.16
CA GLY A 229 15.08 -12.13 5.00
C GLY A 229 14.21 -10.87 4.94
N ASP A 230 13.37 -10.71 3.92
CA ASP A 230 12.44 -9.57 3.86
C ASP A 230 11.37 -9.65 4.96
N THR A 231 10.81 -8.50 5.32
CA THR A 231 9.65 -8.41 6.22
C THR A 231 8.59 -7.50 5.62
N LEU A 232 7.39 -8.03 5.44
CA LEU A 232 6.22 -7.24 5.07
C LEU A 232 5.56 -6.70 6.34
N TYR A 233 5.32 -5.40 6.37
CA TYR A 233 4.61 -4.71 7.45
C TYR A 233 3.21 -4.33 6.95
N ILE A 234 2.18 -4.72 7.69
CA ILE A 234 0.79 -4.41 7.39
C ILE A 234 0.24 -3.59 8.55
N GLY A 235 0.17 -2.27 8.36
CA GLY A 235 -0.37 -1.36 9.36
C GLY A 235 -1.85 -1.15 9.17
N VAL A 236 -2.59 -1.03 10.28
CA VAL A 236 -4.02 -0.78 10.31
C VAL A 236 -4.29 0.42 11.21
N GLY A 237 -4.92 1.45 10.64
CA GLY A 237 -5.33 2.62 11.39
C GLY A 237 -4.17 3.48 11.93
N ASN A 238 -3.10 3.69 11.17
CA ASN A 238 -2.09 4.67 11.55
C ASN A 238 -2.67 6.09 11.66
N ALA A 239 -2.29 6.86 12.69
CA ALA A 239 -2.76 8.22 12.93
C ALA A 239 -2.39 9.24 11.84
N ALA A 240 -1.37 8.98 11.02
CA ALA A 240 -1.00 9.81 9.88
C ALA A 240 -1.96 9.64 8.68
N TRP A 241 -2.83 8.63 8.69
CA TRP A 241 -3.74 8.34 7.58
C TRP A 241 -5.10 9.02 7.77
N PRO A 242 -5.74 9.46 6.67
CA PRO A 242 -7.09 10.00 6.73
C PRO A 242 -8.03 9.06 7.48
N GLY A 243 -8.70 9.59 8.50
CA GLY A 243 -9.75 8.85 9.19
C GLY A 243 -9.33 7.95 10.33
N SER A 244 -8.06 8.01 10.78
CA SER A 244 -7.61 7.15 11.87
C SER A 244 -7.49 7.84 13.24
N TYR A 245 -7.62 7.01 14.28
CA TYR A 245 -7.52 7.32 15.71
C TYR A 245 -6.32 6.53 16.29
N PRO A 246 -5.81 6.88 17.49
CA PRO A 246 -4.38 6.69 17.80
C PRO A 246 -3.90 5.26 18.08
N GLU A 247 -4.77 4.25 18.18
CA GLU A 247 -4.34 2.86 18.48
C GLU A 247 -4.18 2.03 17.20
N GLU A 248 -3.04 2.20 16.54
CA GLU A 248 -2.63 1.39 15.40
C GLU A 248 -2.30 -0.06 15.81
N THR A 249 -2.58 -1.00 14.91
CA THR A 249 -2.00 -2.36 14.94
C THR A 249 -1.10 -2.57 13.73
N VAL A 250 0.08 -3.15 13.93
CA VAL A 250 1.00 -3.52 12.85
C VAL A 250 1.24 -5.03 12.88
N TYR A 251 0.91 -5.70 11.79
CA TYR A 251 1.23 -7.10 11.54
C TYR A 251 2.54 -7.20 10.75
N LYS A 252 3.34 -8.23 11.05
CA LYS A 252 4.58 -8.53 10.35
C LYS A 252 4.49 -9.91 9.73
N VAL A 253 4.94 -10.02 8.48
CA VAL A 253 5.12 -11.29 7.79
C VAL A 253 6.57 -11.40 7.37
N HIS A 254 7.32 -12.28 8.03
CA HIS A 254 8.71 -12.56 7.72
C HIS A 254 8.82 -13.56 6.57
N VAL A 255 9.67 -13.26 5.59
CA VAL A 255 9.91 -14.12 4.45
C VAL A 255 11.13 -14.99 4.73
N MET A 256 10.93 -16.31 4.75
CA MET A 256 11.95 -17.30 5.11
C MET A 256 12.26 -18.20 3.90
N ALA A 257 13.52 -18.64 3.78
CA ALA A 257 13.91 -19.68 2.83
C ALA A 257 13.46 -21.08 3.33
N GLU A 258 13.19 -21.99 2.41
CA GLU A 258 12.72 -23.36 2.72
C GLU A 258 13.71 -24.17 3.56
N ASP A 259 15.01 -23.92 3.39
CA ASP A 259 16.12 -24.60 4.06
C ASP A 259 16.81 -23.74 5.14
N ALA A 260 16.15 -22.66 5.58
CA ALA A 260 16.68 -21.75 6.60
C ALA A 260 17.04 -22.48 7.89
N GLN A 261 18.25 -22.23 8.39
CA GLN A 261 18.82 -22.87 9.57
C GLN A 261 19.29 -21.83 10.59
N LEU A 262 19.31 -22.19 11.87
CA LEU A 262 19.97 -21.38 12.89
C LEU A 262 21.45 -21.20 12.50
N GLY A 263 21.89 -19.95 12.41
CA GLY A 263 23.22 -19.56 11.94
C GLY A 263 23.35 -19.33 10.44
N ASP A 264 22.35 -19.68 9.62
CA ASP A 264 22.31 -19.34 8.18
C ASP A 264 21.65 -17.97 8.03
N VAL A 265 22.48 -16.92 7.99
CA VAL A 265 22.01 -15.52 7.97
C VAL A 265 21.97 -14.94 6.56
N ASN A 266 22.56 -15.64 5.58
CA ASN A 266 22.47 -15.27 4.17
C ASN A 266 21.38 -16.04 3.41
N PHE A 267 20.74 -17.03 4.06
CA PHE A 267 19.69 -17.89 3.52
C PHE A 267 20.14 -18.68 2.30
N ASP A 268 21.38 -19.18 2.28
CA ASP A 268 21.91 -20.01 1.20
C ASP A 268 21.77 -21.53 1.45
N GLY A 269 21.16 -21.90 2.58
CA GLY A 269 20.90 -23.27 2.99
C GLY A 269 22.08 -23.92 3.73
N LYS A 270 23.18 -23.20 3.94
CA LYS A 270 24.38 -23.70 4.61
C LYS A 270 24.79 -22.76 5.72
N VAL A 271 25.17 -23.34 6.86
CA VAL A 271 25.84 -22.60 7.94
C VAL A 271 27.35 -22.73 7.74
N ASP A 272 27.99 -21.68 7.24
CA ASP A 272 29.43 -21.66 6.95
C ASP A 272 30.17 -20.36 7.35
N ILE A 273 31.41 -20.18 6.86
CA ILE A 273 32.26 -19.05 7.25
C ILE A 273 31.72 -17.72 6.72
N THR A 274 30.88 -17.76 5.68
CA THR A 274 30.20 -16.61 5.11
C THR A 274 29.20 -16.04 6.11
N ASP A 275 28.43 -16.88 6.78
CA ASP A 275 27.51 -16.48 7.86
C ASP A 275 28.24 -15.90 9.04
N ALA A 276 29.28 -16.60 9.52
CA ALA A 276 30.12 -16.11 10.60
C ALA A 276 30.69 -14.72 10.29
N THR A 277 31.08 -14.49 9.03
CA THR A 277 31.57 -13.17 8.57
C THR A 277 30.47 -12.12 8.58
N LEU A 278 29.25 -12.45 8.15
CA LEU A 278 28.11 -11.53 8.17
C LEU A 278 27.70 -11.16 9.59
N ILE A 279 27.63 -12.15 10.50
CA ILE A 279 27.34 -11.93 11.92
C ILE A 279 28.41 -11.04 12.56
N GLN A 280 29.68 -11.27 12.24
CA GLN A 280 30.76 -10.43 12.72
C GLN A 280 30.59 -8.98 12.25
N LYS A 281 30.27 -8.76 10.97
CA LYS A 281 30.00 -7.42 10.43
C LYS A 281 28.78 -6.78 11.10
N ALA A 282 27.72 -7.54 11.34
CA ALA A 282 26.51 -7.05 12.00
C ALA A 282 26.79 -6.64 13.46
N SER A 283 27.64 -7.39 14.17
CA SER A 283 28.01 -7.09 15.57
C SER A 283 28.75 -5.76 15.77
N ILE A 284 29.23 -5.15 14.68
CA ILE A 284 29.89 -3.84 14.66
C ILE A 284 29.16 -2.85 13.75
N ASP A 285 27.86 -3.07 13.50
CA ASP A 285 26.95 -2.21 12.74
C ASP A 285 27.41 -1.91 11.29
N LEU A 286 28.27 -2.76 10.70
CA LEU A 286 28.67 -2.61 9.30
C LEU A 286 27.61 -3.12 8.32
N VAL A 287 26.75 -4.02 8.76
CA VAL A 287 25.56 -4.49 8.04
C VAL A 287 24.40 -4.57 9.02
N SER A 288 23.20 -4.24 8.56
CA SER A 288 21.98 -4.39 9.37
C SER A 288 21.26 -5.66 8.98
N PHE A 289 20.85 -6.44 9.97
CA PHE A 289 20.05 -7.64 9.80
C PHE A 289 18.57 -7.34 9.99
N SER A 290 17.73 -8.05 9.24
CA SER A 290 16.29 -8.08 9.51
C SER A 290 15.99 -8.76 10.85
N GLU A 291 14.75 -8.67 11.33
CA GLU A 291 14.34 -9.32 12.57
C GLU A 291 14.56 -10.85 12.52
N LEU A 292 14.26 -11.48 11.38
CA LEU A 292 14.50 -12.90 11.18
C LEU A 292 16.01 -13.23 11.16
N GLN A 293 16.82 -12.44 10.44
CA GLN A 293 18.27 -12.64 10.42
C GLN A 293 18.89 -12.48 11.82
N ASN A 294 18.40 -11.53 12.64
CA ASN A 294 18.86 -11.40 14.02
C ASN A 294 18.50 -12.64 14.86
N LYS A 295 17.30 -13.21 14.68
CA LYS A 295 16.91 -14.47 15.33
C LYS A 295 17.83 -15.62 14.91
N LEU A 296 18.21 -15.71 13.62
CA LEU A 296 19.10 -16.77 13.12
C LEU A 296 20.57 -16.55 13.52
N ALA A 297 21.00 -15.29 13.64
CA ALA A 297 22.36 -14.92 14.00
C ALA A 297 22.72 -15.20 15.47
N GLU A 298 21.71 -15.26 16.34
CA GLU A 298 21.81 -15.56 17.77
C GLU A 298 22.02 -17.08 17.95
N TYR A 299 23.17 -17.56 17.50
CA TYR A 299 23.48 -18.98 17.39
C TYR A 299 23.79 -19.63 18.74
N ASN A 300 24.33 -18.88 19.70
CA ASN A 300 24.79 -19.42 20.97
C ASN A 300 23.72 -19.45 22.08
N GLY A 301 22.55 -18.81 21.87
CA GLY A 301 21.43 -18.79 22.82
C GLY A 301 21.61 -17.86 24.03
N ASP A 302 22.57 -16.94 24.01
CA ASP A 302 22.81 -15.95 25.07
C ASP A 302 21.90 -14.71 24.98
N GLY A 303 21.11 -14.61 23.90
CA GLY A 303 20.14 -13.56 23.66
C GLY A 303 20.73 -12.29 23.03
N ARG A 304 21.97 -12.33 22.52
CA ARG A 304 22.62 -11.20 21.85
C ARG A 304 23.42 -11.65 20.63
N VAL A 305 23.16 -11.03 19.49
CA VAL A 305 24.01 -11.19 18.29
C VAL A 305 25.37 -10.53 18.53
N SER A 306 26.43 -11.32 18.58
CA SER A 306 27.78 -10.88 18.90
C SER A 306 28.88 -11.72 18.24
N VAL A 307 30.14 -11.33 18.46
CA VAL A 307 31.30 -12.13 18.04
C VAL A 307 31.37 -13.51 18.70
N LEU A 308 30.60 -13.75 19.77
CA LEU A 308 30.51 -15.07 20.40
C LEU A 308 29.73 -16.06 19.52
N ASP A 309 28.68 -15.60 18.82
CA ASP A 309 27.94 -16.40 17.83
C ASP A 309 28.83 -16.76 16.64
N THR A 310 29.56 -15.76 16.13
CA THR A 310 30.60 -15.97 15.11
C THR A 310 31.57 -17.07 15.54
N THR A 311 32.06 -17.00 16.78
CA THR A 311 33.00 -17.98 17.33
C THR A 311 32.36 -19.36 17.47
N ALA A 312 31.09 -19.44 17.85
CA ALA A 312 30.35 -20.69 17.98
C ALA A 312 30.17 -21.37 16.61
N ILE A 313 29.79 -20.62 15.58
CA ILE A 313 29.68 -21.12 14.20
C ILE A 313 31.05 -21.58 13.70
N GLN A 314 32.11 -20.78 13.89
CA GLN A 314 33.47 -21.17 13.48
C GLN A 314 33.96 -22.46 14.14
N ARG A 315 33.66 -22.67 15.43
CA ARG A 315 33.98 -23.92 16.13
C ARG A 315 33.20 -25.10 15.56
N MET A 316 31.92 -24.92 15.26
CA MET A 316 31.08 -25.93 14.63
C MET A 316 31.65 -26.34 13.27
N ILE A 317 32.01 -25.38 12.42
CA ILE A 317 32.62 -25.61 11.11
C ILE A 317 33.94 -26.38 11.26
N ALA A 318 34.81 -25.97 12.19
CA ALA A 318 36.12 -26.62 12.42
C ALA A 318 36.02 -28.05 12.97
N SER A 319 34.85 -28.45 13.47
CA SER A 319 34.58 -29.79 14.00
C SER A 319 33.93 -30.75 13.00
N ARG A 320 33.58 -30.28 11.79
CA ARG A 320 33.11 -31.08 10.67
C ARG A 320 34.27 -31.65 9.86
#